data_AF-D3AL93-F1
#
_entry.id   AF-D3AL93-F1
#
_cell.length_a   1.000
_cell.length_b   1.000
_cell.length_c   1.000
_cell.angle_alpha   90.00
_cell.angle_beta   90.00
_cell.angle_gamma   90.00
#
_symmetry.space_group_name_H-M   'P 1'
#
loop_
_entity.id
_entity.type
_entity.pdbx_description
1 polymer ?
#
loop_
_entity_poly.entity_id
_entity_poly.type
_entity_poly.pdbx_seq_one_letter_code
_entity_poly.pdbx_strand_id
1 'polypeptide(L)'
;MKKRLLLSLLSFQMAATLLVGCGTTSEEAVPKSSGSENSESTESTEAGETENSENEITEINYWTWEAGDGTAGSNSLGDEVEAAINQITEKEIGVHVNFNWVNGADYATQLSLAILNGEQVDVADYYYSGAGTFSQLYSSGSLMEITDLAAEYAPEAMETIGSEVLSGVTLNGKLYGVPTYRV
;
A
#
# COMPACT_ATOMS: atom_id res chain seq x y z
N MET A 1 38.53 -19.26 41.25
CA MET A 1 37.28 -18.63 41.73
C MET A 1 37.42 -17.09 41.71
N LYS A 2 37.71 -16.50 40.55
CA LYS A 2 37.95 -15.04 40.37
C LYS A 2 37.16 -14.45 39.19
N LYS A 3 35.99 -15.03 38.87
CA LYS A 3 35.14 -14.57 37.75
C LYS A 3 33.67 -14.41 38.12
N ARG A 4 33.36 -14.38 39.43
CA ARG A 4 32.00 -14.19 39.96
C ARG A 4 31.81 -12.83 40.66
N LEU A 5 32.70 -11.87 40.39
CA LEU A 5 32.75 -10.54 41.00
C LEU A 5 32.58 -9.41 39.96
N LEU A 6 31.80 -9.67 38.91
CA LEU A 6 31.55 -8.73 37.81
C LEU A 6 30.05 -8.56 37.50
N LEU A 7 29.18 -8.87 38.47
CA LEU A 7 27.72 -8.86 38.31
C LEU A 7 26.96 -8.06 39.41
N SER A 8 27.59 -7.07 40.04
CA SER A 8 26.92 -6.28 41.07
C SER A 8 27.42 -4.83 41.12
N LEU A 9 27.12 -4.04 40.10
CA LEU A 9 27.12 -2.59 40.23
C LEU A 9 25.95 -1.98 39.45
N LEU A 10 24.76 -2.38 39.90
CA LEU A 10 23.50 -1.72 39.62
C LEU A 10 23.41 -0.45 40.48
N SER A 11 22.87 0.62 39.90
CA SER A 11 22.24 1.78 40.55
C SER A 11 23.10 2.69 41.45
N PHE A 12 23.60 3.81 40.90
CA PHE A 12 23.45 5.16 41.48
C PHE A 12 24.14 6.22 40.59
N GLN A 13 23.37 7.18 40.07
CA GLN A 13 23.70 8.59 39.75
C GLN A 13 22.61 9.05 38.75
N MET A 14 21.48 9.62 39.18
CA MET A 14 21.29 10.91 39.83
C MET A 14 21.77 12.09 38.97
N ALA A 15 20.78 12.73 38.35
CA ALA A 15 20.55 14.17 38.27
C ALA A 15 21.76 15.12 38.16
N ALA A 16 21.86 15.81 37.01
CA ALA A 16 21.86 17.28 36.91
C ALA A 16 22.45 17.72 35.55
N THR A 17 21.66 18.45 34.74
CA THR A 17 22.12 19.61 33.94
C THR A 17 20.83 20.30 33.44
N LEU A 18 20.37 21.32 34.15
CA LEU A 18 20.69 22.75 34.00
C LEU A 18 19.81 23.44 32.94
N LEU A 19 19.08 24.44 33.44
CA LEU A 19 18.24 25.38 32.74
C LEU A 19 19.03 26.17 31.68
N VAL A 20 18.45 26.33 30.49
CA VAL A 20 18.42 27.62 29.77
C VAL A 20 17.02 27.78 29.19
N GLY A 21 16.28 28.74 29.76
CA GLY A 21 15.10 29.33 29.17
C GLY A 21 15.43 30.73 28.65
N CYS A 22 14.80 31.09 27.53
CA CYS A 22 14.48 32.44 27.08
C CYS A 22 13.20 32.24 26.24
N GLY A 23 12.00 32.57 26.71
CA GLY A 23 11.43 33.93 26.73
C GLY A 23 10.93 34.26 25.31
N THR A 24 9.62 34.32 25.02
CA THR A 24 8.60 35.32 25.46
C THR A 24 7.18 34.74 25.18
N THR A 25 6.27 34.58 26.16
CA THR A 25 5.15 35.46 26.61
C THR A 25 4.32 36.10 25.48
N SER A 26 2.98 35.97 25.34
CA SER A 26 1.84 35.80 26.28
C SER A 26 0.65 35.12 25.51
N GLU A 27 -0.16 34.17 26.02
CA GLU A 27 -1.22 34.23 27.08
C GLU A 27 -2.30 35.30 26.77
N GLU A 28 -3.61 35.07 26.70
CA GLU A 28 -4.51 33.92 26.87
C GLU A 28 -5.91 34.28 26.30
N ALA A 29 -6.83 33.32 26.37
CA ALA A 29 -8.28 33.47 26.53
C ALA A 29 -9.20 33.64 25.30
N VAL A 30 -9.89 32.52 25.03
CA VAL A 30 -11.24 32.40 24.47
C VAL A 30 -12.24 33.35 25.16
N PRO A 31 -13.31 33.78 24.46
CA PRO A 31 -14.60 33.16 24.74
C PRO A 31 -15.54 32.93 23.54
N LYS A 32 -16.55 32.13 23.85
CA LYS A 32 -17.66 31.54 23.08
C LYS A 32 -18.86 32.49 22.89
N SER A 33 -19.65 32.30 21.82
CA SER A 33 -21.13 32.50 21.66
C SER A 33 -21.48 32.72 20.16
N SER A 34 -22.59 32.31 19.53
CA SER A 34 -23.70 31.36 19.72
C SER A 34 -24.67 31.52 18.52
N GLY A 35 -25.20 30.41 17.98
CA GLY A 35 -26.48 30.30 17.24
C GLY A 35 -26.52 30.73 15.76
N SER A 36 -27.42 30.26 14.88
CA SER A 36 -28.38 29.13 14.81
C SER A 36 -28.98 29.14 13.38
N GLU A 37 -29.50 27.99 12.92
CA GLU A 37 -30.55 27.79 11.90
C GLU A 37 -30.29 27.89 10.37
N ASN A 38 -30.25 26.70 9.74
CA ASN A 38 -31.13 26.15 8.68
C ASN A 38 -31.53 26.98 7.43
N SER A 39 -31.14 26.49 6.24
CA SER A 39 -31.98 26.52 5.01
C SER A 39 -31.42 25.63 3.88
N GLU A 40 -32.09 24.49 3.69
CA GLU A 40 -32.67 23.97 2.44
C GLU A 40 -31.92 24.11 1.08
N SER A 41 -31.59 22.93 0.54
CA SER A 41 -31.47 22.47 -0.86
C SER A 41 -31.38 23.48 -2.02
N THR A 42 -30.42 23.24 -2.91
CA THR A 42 -30.66 23.33 -4.36
C THR A 42 -29.84 22.25 -5.08
N GLU A 43 -30.61 21.38 -5.71
CA GLU A 43 -30.23 20.37 -6.68
C GLU A 43 -29.58 21.03 -7.90
N SER A 44 -28.46 20.50 -8.37
CA SER A 44 -27.93 20.82 -9.70
C SER A 44 -27.50 19.51 -10.33
N THR A 45 -28.45 18.94 -11.06
CA THR A 45 -28.22 18.03 -12.17
C THR A 45 -27.33 18.74 -13.18
N GLU A 46 -26.12 18.23 -13.39
CA GLU A 46 -25.37 18.53 -14.60
C GLU A 46 -25.12 17.21 -15.32
N ALA A 47 -25.89 17.04 -16.38
CA ALA A 47 -25.77 15.96 -17.33
C ALA A 47 -24.53 16.20 -18.18
N GLY A 48 -23.68 15.17 -18.22
CA GLY A 48 -22.86 14.78 -19.37
C GLY A 48 -22.15 15.88 -20.14
N GLU A 49 -20.91 16.16 -19.74
CA GLU A 49 -19.88 16.45 -20.73
C GLU A 49 -19.17 15.13 -21.06
N THR A 50 -19.52 14.58 -22.22
CA THR A 50 -18.65 13.65 -22.95
C THR A 50 -17.46 14.47 -23.46
N GLU A 51 -16.50 14.70 -22.57
CA GLU A 51 -15.17 15.16 -22.94
C GLU A 51 -14.48 13.99 -23.65
N ASN A 52 -14.30 14.17 -24.95
CA ASN A 52 -13.40 13.35 -25.75
C ASN A 52 -11.97 13.71 -25.34
N SER A 53 -11.51 13.17 -24.21
CA SER A 53 -10.09 13.20 -23.86
C SER A 53 -9.36 12.33 -24.87
N GLU A 54 -8.33 12.87 -25.51
CA GLU A 54 -7.32 12.03 -26.12
C GLU A 54 -6.78 11.15 -24.99
N ASN A 55 -7.13 9.85 -25.01
CA ASN A 55 -6.94 8.86 -23.94
C ASN A 55 -5.66 9.10 -23.13
N GLU A 56 -5.78 9.80 -21.99
CA GLU A 56 -4.68 9.95 -21.06
C GLU A 56 -4.38 8.57 -20.49
N ILE A 57 -3.23 8.01 -20.87
CA ILE A 57 -2.77 6.73 -20.37
C ILE A 57 -2.39 6.90 -18.90
N THR A 58 -3.01 6.10 -18.03
CA THR A 58 -2.70 6.06 -16.60
C THR A 58 -1.51 5.14 -16.36
N GLU A 59 -0.49 5.64 -15.68
CA GLU A 59 0.70 4.88 -15.29
C GLU A 59 0.49 4.17 -13.95
N ILE A 60 0.81 2.88 -13.86
CA ILE A 60 0.71 2.07 -12.65
C ILE A 60 2.06 1.41 -12.34
N ASN A 61 2.55 1.57 -11.12
CA ASN A 61 3.78 0.91 -10.64
C ASN A 61 3.44 -0.43 -9.98
N TYR A 62 3.79 -1.53 -10.65
CA TYR A 62 3.58 -2.88 -10.16
C TYR A 62 4.88 -3.52 -9.68
N TRP A 63 5.01 -3.71 -8.37
CA TRP A 63 6.10 -4.47 -7.76
C TRP A 63 5.84 -5.98 -7.78
N THR A 64 6.67 -6.73 -8.50
CA THR A 64 6.55 -8.19 -8.64
C THR A 64 7.93 -8.88 -8.70
N TRP A 65 7.95 -10.21 -8.72
CA TRP A 65 9.17 -11.01 -8.86
C TRP A 65 9.62 -11.11 -10.32
N GLU A 66 10.94 -11.28 -10.53
CA GLU A 66 11.54 -11.51 -11.86
C GLU A 66 10.77 -12.53 -12.72
N ALA A 67 10.56 -12.19 -13.99
CA ALA A 67 9.99 -13.06 -15.00
C ALA A 67 11.11 -13.78 -15.77
N GLY A 68 11.02 -15.11 -15.87
CA GLY A 68 12.05 -15.91 -16.53
C GLY A 68 11.88 -17.41 -16.33
N ASP A 69 12.95 -18.15 -16.59
CA ASP A 69 13.02 -19.62 -16.46
C ASP A 69 13.12 -20.11 -14.99
N GLY A 70 13.00 -19.20 -14.03
CA GLY A 70 13.12 -19.49 -12.61
C GLY A 70 14.56 -19.44 -12.09
N THR A 71 15.54 -19.10 -12.93
CA THR A 71 16.90 -18.79 -12.46
C THR A 71 16.87 -17.52 -11.61
N ALA A 72 17.21 -17.64 -10.33
CA ALA A 72 17.27 -16.49 -9.44
C ALA A 72 18.26 -15.44 -9.97
N GLY A 73 17.81 -14.19 -10.08
CA GLY A 73 18.61 -13.06 -10.57
C GLY A 73 18.52 -12.87 -12.08
N SER A 74 17.66 -13.65 -12.74
CA SER A 74 17.46 -13.61 -14.18
C SER A 74 16.04 -13.18 -14.50
N ASN A 75 15.86 -11.88 -14.78
CA ASN A 75 14.64 -11.34 -15.36
C ASN A 75 14.61 -11.50 -16.89
N SER A 76 14.91 -12.71 -17.39
CA SER A 76 15.17 -12.94 -18.82
C SER A 76 13.97 -12.71 -19.73
N LEU A 77 12.75 -12.67 -19.18
CA LEU A 77 11.52 -12.45 -19.90
C LEU A 77 10.79 -11.15 -19.50
N GLY A 78 11.35 -10.35 -18.57
CA GLY A 78 10.68 -9.17 -18.01
C GLY A 78 10.20 -8.18 -19.05
N ASP A 79 11.11 -7.72 -19.93
CA ASP A 79 10.81 -6.74 -20.97
C ASP A 79 9.74 -7.24 -21.96
N GLU A 80 9.79 -8.53 -22.32
CA GLU A 80 8.81 -9.14 -23.24
C GLU A 80 7.42 -9.25 -22.59
N VAL A 81 7.38 -9.64 -21.32
CA VAL A 81 6.14 -9.73 -20.53
C VAL A 81 5.52 -8.35 -20.35
N GLU A 82 6.31 -7.35 -19.95
CA GLU A 82 5.87 -5.97 -19.78
C GLU A 82 5.28 -5.40 -21.07
N ALA A 83 6.00 -5.55 -22.19
CA ALA A 83 5.52 -5.09 -23.49
C ALA A 83 4.20 -5.78 -23.91
N ALA A 84 4.08 -7.09 -23.69
CA ALA A 84 2.87 -7.84 -24.02
C ALA A 84 1.67 -7.44 -23.15
N ILE A 85 1.90 -7.18 -21.85
CA ILE A 85 0.87 -6.70 -20.93
C ILE A 85 0.42 -5.29 -21.34
N ASN A 86 1.37 -4.37 -21.57
CA ASN A 86 1.06 -2.99 -21.92
C ASN A 86 0.32 -2.86 -23.26
N GLN A 87 0.63 -3.71 -24.25
CA GLN A 87 -0.15 -3.77 -25.49
C GLN A 87 -1.64 -4.07 -25.25
N ILE A 88 -1.96 -4.86 -24.23
CA ILE A 88 -3.34 -5.20 -23.87
C ILE A 88 -3.93 -4.10 -23.00
N THR A 89 -3.26 -3.70 -21.92
CA THR A 89 -3.83 -2.79 -20.92
C THR A 89 -4.01 -1.38 -21.44
N GLU A 90 -3.09 -0.87 -22.27
CA GLU A 90 -3.26 0.46 -22.89
C GLU A 90 -4.49 0.49 -23.80
N LYS A 91 -4.69 -0.59 -24.57
CA LYS A 91 -5.79 -0.69 -25.53
C LYS A 91 -7.14 -0.90 -24.86
N GLU A 92 -7.20 -1.77 -23.85
CA GLU A 92 -8.46 -2.22 -23.26
C GLU A 92 -8.90 -1.31 -22.10
N ILE A 93 -7.96 -0.79 -21.32
CA ILE A 93 -8.27 -0.04 -20.09
C ILE A 93 -7.50 1.29 -19.95
N GLY A 94 -6.70 1.69 -20.95
CA GLY A 94 -5.95 2.94 -20.91
C GLY A 94 -4.85 2.98 -19.85
N VAL A 95 -4.27 1.82 -19.48
CA VAL A 95 -3.24 1.72 -18.43
C VAL A 95 -1.91 1.27 -19.01
N HIS A 96 -0.83 1.95 -18.66
CA HIS A 96 0.54 1.49 -18.82
C HIS A 96 1.08 1.01 -17.47
N VAL A 97 1.62 -0.20 -17.43
CA VAL A 97 2.18 -0.83 -16.24
C VAL A 97 3.70 -0.72 -16.29
N ASN A 98 4.28 -0.07 -15.30
CA ASN A 98 5.71 -0.05 -15.02
C ASN A 98 6.02 -1.15 -14.02
N PHE A 99 6.66 -2.24 -14.46
CA PHE A 99 7.01 -3.33 -13.55
C PHE A 99 8.31 -3.03 -12.82
N ASN A 100 8.23 -3.06 -11.49
CA ASN A 100 9.37 -3.06 -10.60
C ASN A 100 9.73 -4.53 -10.33
N TRP A 101 10.54 -5.10 -11.24
CA TRP A 101 11.02 -6.47 -11.16
C TRP A 101 12.06 -6.63 -10.06
N VAL A 102 11.78 -7.48 -9.07
CA VAL A 102 12.71 -7.74 -7.96
C VAL A 102 13.06 -9.22 -7.87
N ASN A 103 14.31 -9.52 -7.54
CA ASN A 103 14.75 -10.87 -7.26
C ASN A 103 13.86 -11.54 -6.20
N GLY A 104 13.38 -12.76 -6.47
CA GLY A 104 12.46 -13.46 -5.58
C GLY A 104 12.98 -13.65 -4.15
N ALA A 105 14.30 -13.80 -3.95
CA ALA A 105 14.89 -13.95 -2.62
C ALA A 105 14.89 -12.64 -1.81
N ASP A 106 14.96 -11.49 -2.50
CA ASP A 106 15.05 -10.16 -1.89
C ASP A 106 13.70 -9.42 -1.89
N TYR A 107 12.72 -9.89 -2.66
CA TYR A 107 11.41 -9.26 -2.92
C TYR A 107 10.75 -8.72 -1.64
N ALA A 108 10.55 -9.60 -0.65
CA ALA A 108 9.93 -9.28 0.63
C ALA A 108 10.58 -8.08 1.35
N THR A 109 11.91 -8.01 1.29
CA THR A 109 12.68 -6.95 1.94
C THR A 109 12.64 -5.66 1.12
N GLN A 110 12.78 -5.76 -0.21
CA GLN A 110 12.75 -4.58 -1.10
C GLN A 110 11.37 -3.92 -1.11
N LEU A 111 10.29 -4.68 -1.21
CA LEU A 111 8.92 -4.13 -1.15
C LEU A 111 8.69 -3.39 0.17
N SER A 112 9.13 -3.99 1.29
CA SER A 112 8.99 -3.36 2.61
C SER A 112 9.77 -2.05 2.70
N LEU A 113 10.97 -1.98 2.11
CA LEU A 113 11.77 -0.76 2.06
C LEU A 113 11.14 0.31 1.17
N ALA A 114 10.61 -0.06 0.00
CA ALA A 114 9.94 0.85 -0.93
C ALA A 114 8.75 1.55 -0.26
N ILE A 115 7.90 0.78 0.42
CA ILE A 115 6.75 1.31 1.19
C ILE A 115 7.22 2.25 2.30
N LEU A 116 8.26 1.88 3.07
CA LEU A 116 8.79 2.72 4.15
C LEU A 116 9.44 4.02 3.65
N ASN A 117 10.06 3.98 2.47
CA ASN A 117 10.68 5.14 1.83
C ASN A 117 9.67 6.07 1.16
N GLY A 118 8.40 5.66 1.06
CA GLY A 118 7.36 6.42 0.37
C GLY A 118 7.51 6.39 -1.15
N GLU A 119 8.12 5.34 -1.70
CA GLU A 119 8.09 5.07 -3.14
C GLU A 119 6.66 4.75 -3.58
N GLN A 120 6.33 5.04 -4.84
CA GLN A 120 5.02 4.73 -5.36
C GLN A 120 4.88 3.22 -5.59
N VAL A 121 3.95 2.61 -4.86
CA VAL A 121 3.59 1.21 -4.95
C VAL A 121 2.07 1.15 -5.16
N ASP A 122 1.65 1.02 -6.41
CA ASP A 122 0.23 1.02 -6.76
C ASP A 122 -0.33 -0.42 -6.68
N VAL A 123 0.44 -1.39 -7.21
CA VAL A 123 0.15 -2.82 -7.11
C VAL A 123 1.40 -3.55 -6.63
N ALA A 124 1.23 -4.55 -5.77
CA ALA A 124 2.31 -5.41 -5.34
C ALA A 124 1.83 -6.85 -5.11
N ASP A 125 2.66 -7.81 -5.49
CA ASP A 125 2.52 -9.16 -4.97
C ASP A 125 2.88 -9.18 -3.48
N TYR A 126 2.33 -10.12 -2.73
CA TYR A 126 2.72 -10.32 -1.34
C TYR A 126 3.41 -11.67 -1.17
N TYR A 127 4.36 -11.73 -0.24
CA TYR A 127 5.09 -12.95 0.03
C TYR A 127 4.34 -13.82 1.05
N TYR A 128 4.56 -15.14 1.00
CA TYR A 128 3.89 -16.07 1.91
C TYR A 128 4.49 -16.09 3.33
N SER A 129 5.69 -15.51 3.52
CA SER A 129 6.39 -15.46 4.81
C SER A 129 7.34 -14.26 4.91
N GLY A 130 7.94 -14.02 6.07
CA GLY A 130 8.91 -12.94 6.22
C GLY A 130 8.29 -11.53 6.20
N ALA A 131 9.05 -10.54 5.74
CA ALA A 131 8.56 -9.17 5.55
C ALA A 131 7.67 -9.09 4.29
N GLY A 132 6.71 -8.17 4.22
CA GLY A 132 5.83 -8.05 3.04
C GLY A 132 4.79 -9.17 2.90
N THR A 133 4.43 -9.84 4.00
CA THR A 133 3.27 -10.74 4.03
C THR A 133 1.96 -9.95 4.00
N PHE A 134 0.89 -10.56 3.47
CA PHE A 134 -0.44 -9.97 3.46
C PHE A 134 -0.89 -9.47 4.85
N SER A 135 -0.70 -10.26 5.90
CA SER A 135 -1.06 -9.86 7.27
C SER A 135 -0.26 -8.66 7.78
N GLN A 136 1.00 -8.51 7.40
CA GLN A 136 1.80 -7.36 7.79
C GLN A 136 1.37 -6.10 7.04
N LEU A 137 1.17 -6.20 5.73
CA LEU A 137 0.69 -5.10 4.88
C LEU A 137 -0.70 -4.61 5.33
N TYR A 138 -1.59 -5.53 5.72
CA TYR A 138 -2.87 -5.17 6.32
C TYR A 138 -2.68 -4.45 7.66
N SER A 139 -1.83 -5.00 8.55
CA SER A 139 -1.62 -4.45 9.89
C SER A 139 -0.95 -3.07 9.88
N SER A 140 -0.13 -2.77 8.87
CA SER A 140 0.48 -1.45 8.66
C SER A 140 -0.46 -0.45 7.98
N GLY A 141 -1.63 -0.89 7.48
CA GLY A 141 -2.55 -0.05 6.72
C GLY A 141 -2.06 0.24 5.29
N SER A 142 -1.17 -0.60 4.75
CA SER A 142 -0.60 -0.43 3.41
C SER A 142 -1.50 -0.99 2.29
N LEU A 143 -2.53 -1.75 2.63
CA LEU A 143 -3.48 -2.32 1.66
C LEU A 143 -4.73 -1.45 1.52
N MET A 144 -5.15 -1.23 0.27
CA MET A 144 -6.42 -0.63 -0.06
C MET A 144 -7.54 -1.67 0.05
N GLU A 145 -8.67 -1.27 0.64
CA GLU A 145 -9.89 -2.06 0.55
C GLU A 145 -10.48 -1.94 -0.86
N ILE A 146 -10.78 -3.08 -1.48
CA ILE A 146 -11.24 -3.14 -2.88
C ILE A 146 -12.59 -3.84 -3.03
N THR A 147 -13.39 -3.99 -1.97
CA THR A 147 -14.64 -4.77 -2.04
C THR A 147 -15.59 -4.22 -3.09
N ASP A 148 -15.88 -2.92 -3.03
CA ASP A 148 -16.81 -2.28 -3.96
C ASP A 148 -16.21 -2.20 -5.38
N LEU A 149 -14.90 -1.88 -5.48
CA LEU A 149 -14.19 -1.83 -6.76
C LEU A 149 -14.18 -3.19 -7.47
N ALA A 150 -13.91 -4.28 -6.76
CA ALA A 150 -13.88 -5.62 -7.33
C ALA A 150 -15.27 -6.07 -7.78
N ALA A 151 -16.32 -5.70 -7.05
CA ALA A 151 -17.70 -5.99 -7.43
C ALA A 151 -18.14 -5.19 -8.66
N GLU A 152 -17.71 -3.94 -8.79
CA GLU A 152 -18.05 -3.06 -9.91
C GLU A 152 -17.26 -3.39 -11.18
N TYR A 153 -15.93 -3.49 -11.08
CA TYR A 153 -15.04 -3.55 -12.24
C TYR A 153 -14.58 -4.97 -12.61
N ALA A 154 -14.69 -5.95 -11.69
CA ALA A 154 -14.17 -7.30 -11.92
C ALA A 154 -15.12 -8.44 -11.45
N PRO A 155 -16.45 -8.36 -11.63
CA PRO A 155 -17.39 -9.34 -11.07
C PRO A 155 -17.15 -10.77 -11.59
N GLU A 156 -16.89 -10.93 -12.89
CA GLU A 156 -16.62 -12.24 -13.50
C GLU A 156 -15.32 -12.86 -12.98
N ALA A 157 -14.30 -12.03 -12.71
CA ALA A 157 -13.05 -12.50 -12.12
C ALA A 157 -13.26 -12.96 -10.68
N MET A 158 -14.03 -12.22 -9.88
CA MET A 158 -14.36 -12.62 -8.50
C MET A 158 -15.17 -13.92 -8.46
N GLU A 159 -16.12 -14.09 -9.38
CA GLU A 159 -16.86 -15.35 -9.53
C GLU A 159 -15.95 -16.52 -9.90
N THR A 160 -15.05 -16.31 -10.87
CA THR A 160 -14.11 -17.34 -11.34
C THR A 160 -13.16 -17.80 -10.24
N ILE A 161 -12.62 -16.87 -9.46
CA ILE A 161 -11.72 -17.19 -8.33
C ILE A 161 -12.48 -17.96 -7.25
N GLY A 162 -13.72 -17.58 -6.99
CA GLY A 162 -14.60 -18.23 -6.02
C GLY A 162 -14.32 -17.84 -4.56
N SER A 163 -15.36 -17.96 -3.73
CA SER A 163 -15.33 -17.48 -2.34
C SER A 163 -14.31 -18.18 -1.45
N GLU A 164 -13.98 -19.44 -1.73
CA GLU A 164 -13.00 -20.20 -0.95
C GLU A 164 -11.60 -19.57 -1.09
N VAL A 165 -11.19 -19.27 -2.31
CA VAL A 165 -9.87 -18.66 -2.57
C VAL A 165 -9.85 -17.19 -2.14
N LEU A 166 -10.93 -16.44 -2.41
CA LEU A 166 -11.07 -15.04 -1.97
C LEU A 166 -11.00 -14.89 -0.44
N SER A 167 -11.38 -15.93 0.33
CA SER A 167 -11.29 -15.89 1.78
C SER A 167 -9.86 -15.69 2.30
N GLY A 168 -8.85 -16.09 1.52
CA GLY A 168 -7.43 -15.92 1.88
C GLY A 168 -6.97 -14.47 1.90
N VAL A 169 -7.69 -13.58 1.22
CA VAL A 169 -7.42 -12.13 1.14
C VAL A 169 -8.59 -11.28 1.64
N THR A 170 -9.55 -11.92 2.33
CA THR A 170 -10.70 -11.26 2.94
C THR A 170 -10.50 -11.18 4.45
N LEU A 171 -10.55 -9.98 5.02
CA LEU A 171 -10.44 -9.74 6.46
C LEU A 171 -11.63 -8.92 6.94
N ASN A 172 -12.31 -9.39 7.99
CA ASN A 172 -13.49 -8.73 8.55
C ASN A 172 -14.59 -8.45 7.51
N GLY A 173 -14.77 -9.36 6.55
CA GLY A 173 -15.77 -9.24 5.48
C GLY A 173 -15.39 -8.26 4.36
N LYS A 174 -14.15 -7.74 4.36
CA LYS A 174 -13.63 -6.80 3.35
C LYS A 174 -12.49 -7.43 2.57
N LEU A 175 -12.44 -7.16 1.28
CA LEU A 175 -11.47 -7.70 0.33
C LEU A 175 -10.29 -6.72 0.19
N TYR A 176 -9.05 -7.23 0.26
CA TYR A 176 -7.84 -6.40 0.19
C TYR A 176 -6.84 -6.89 -0.87
N GLY A 177 -7.28 -7.71 -1.81
CA GLY A 177 -6.43 -8.20 -2.88
C GLY A 177 -7.14 -9.17 -3.82
N VAL A 178 -6.46 -9.50 -4.91
CA VAL A 178 -6.91 -10.48 -5.89
C VAL A 178 -5.93 -11.65 -5.85
N PRO A 179 -6.33 -12.84 -5.36
CA PRO A 179 -5.42 -13.97 -5.24
C PRO A 179 -5.14 -14.58 -6.62
N THR A 180 -3.95 -15.14 -6.81
CA THR A 180 -3.64 -15.88 -8.02
C THR A 180 -4.53 -17.12 -8.13
N TYR A 181 -5.27 -17.23 -9.22
CA TYR A 181 -6.03 -18.44 -9.55
C TYR A 181 -5.19 -19.35 -10.44
N ARG A 182 -4.75 -20.49 -9.89
CA ARG A 182 -4.08 -21.56 -10.63
C ARG A 182 -5.00 -22.77 -10.65
N VAL A 183 -5.51 -23.09 -11.84
CA VAL A 183 -6.21 -24.36 -12.13
C VAL A 183 -5.24 -25.53 -12.23
#